data_AF-A0A1X7VKM3-F1
#
_entry.id   AF-A0A1X7VKM3-F1
#
_cell.length_a   1.000
_cell.length_b   1.000
_cell.length_c   1.000
_cell.angle_alpha   90.00
_cell.angle_beta   90.00
_cell.angle_gamma   90.00
#
_symmetry.space_group_name_H-M   'P 1'
#
loop_
_entity.id
_entity.type
_entity.pdbx_description
1 polymer ?
#
loop_
_entity_poly.entity_id
_entity_poly.type
_entity_poly.pdbx_seq_one_letter_code
_entity_poly.pdbx_strand_id
1 'polypeptide(L)'
;MSTNPTKKKVQSPINYEKLQELCLRAKSESNPLKHEDFMKEYPLLFVSSEHKEPRKRSSTLYSSRLSTANNKLPQVERPRSVSAYGWRRADQIQELILRNRLRGMANVGLKYPPFRDEEQVKRLSSLLLHFPKLLPQSLDPLVREKIATWISAERITERKGISLPREGGLYIILKGRVQETLKDSNTGEYTTNILRIGEVFGEMKEMAYPPKLSYPTYVGEKNSIVLRVTLNDLTRAKEMIKERQLHVHLQFIETSPLLKTFPLHIRQKLAMNIQWKEIPAKTKVLIEGEPIVHLSVIKEGRCKVTKSTTCLALEKVCIGEIGEGACIGELVIEGCEISPYTVISVAPLHVGQITVQCIRALAMQELLTSEQRYSINLPSEEILQKMYAEKQMNKQWNSLKKTIIDEVYKEKQGARTKSAFS
;
A
#
# COMPACT_ATOMS: atom_id res chain seq x y z
N MET A 1 33.96 -3.95 35.58
CA MET A 1 32.61 -4.56 35.71
C MET A 1 32.35 -5.40 34.47
N SER A 2 32.45 -6.72 34.59
CA SER A 2 32.28 -7.67 33.49
C SER A 2 30.80 -8.02 33.34
N THR A 3 30.21 -7.76 32.18
CA THR A 3 28.82 -8.10 31.88
C THR A 3 28.71 -9.59 31.51
N ASN A 4 27.92 -10.34 32.28
CA ASN A 4 27.61 -11.74 32.00
C ASN A 4 26.76 -11.85 30.73
N PRO A 5 27.10 -12.72 29.76
CA PRO A 5 26.26 -12.96 28.60
C PRO A 5 25.04 -13.80 29.00
N THR A 6 23.85 -13.28 28.71
CA THR A 6 22.57 -13.97 28.92
C THR A 6 22.47 -15.17 27.98
N LYS A 7 22.41 -16.38 28.57
CA LYS A 7 22.12 -17.62 27.84
C LYS A 7 20.73 -17.52 27.20
N LYS A 8 20.66 -17.45 25.87
CA LYS A 8 19.41 -17.62 25.12
C LYS A 8 18.83 -18.99 25.46
N LYS A 9 17.65 -19.03 26.10
CA LYS A 9 16.86 -20.26 26.27
C LYS A 9 16.48 -20.76 24.88
N VAL A 10 17.01 -21.92 24.50
CA VAL A 10 16.56 -22.65 23.31
C VAL A 10 15.15 -23.15 23.61
N GLN A 11 14.17 -22.73 22.82
CA GLN A 11 12.80 -23.24 22.93
C GLN A 11 12.76 -24.67 22.39
N SER A 12 12.26 -25.61 23.19
CA SER A 12 12.06 -26.99 22.75
C SER A 12 11.06 -27.01 21.58
N PRO A 13 11.29 -27.83 20.54
CA PRO A 13 10.34 -27.97 19.44
C PRO A 13 9.01 -28.54 19.95
N ILE A 14 7.91 -27.91 19.53
CA ILE A 14 6.54 -28.31 19.86
C ILE A 14 6.10 -29.41 18.89
N ASN A 15 5.48 -30.48 19.40
CA ASN A 15 4.86 -31.51 18.57
C ASN A 15 3.47 -31.04 18.09
N TYR A 16 3.42 -30.48 16.88
CA TYR A 16 2.21 -29.91 16.29
C TYR A 16 1.12 -30.94 15.98
N GLU A 17 1.47 -32.19 15.67
CA GLU A 17 0.49 -33.25 15.39
C GLU A 17 -0.31 -33.59 16.66
N LYS A 18 0.37 -33.74 17.78
CA LYS A 18 -0.27 -34.02 19.07
C LYS A 18 -1.10 -32.83 19.58
N LEU A 19 -0.66 -31.59 19.28
CA LEU A 19 -1.44 -30.39 19.58
C LEU A 19 -2.75 -30.35 18.77
N GLN A 20 -2.69 -30.70 17.49
CA GLN A 20 -3.86 -30.74 16.62
C GLN A 20 -4.88 -31.79 17.08
N GLU A 21 -4.42 -32.97 17.51
CA GLU A 21 -5.28 -34.02 18.06
C GLU A 21 -6.02 -33.56 19.33
N LEU A 22 -5.32 -32.89 20.25
CA LEU A 22 -5.92 -32.33 21.47
C LEU A 22 -6.95 -31.25 21.15
N CYS A 23 -6.68 -30.37 20.17
CA CYS A 23 -7.63 -29.34 19.74
C CYS A 23 -8.88 -29.94 19.10
N LEU A 24 -8.76 -31.07 18.39
CA LEU A 24 -9.91 -31.77 17.81
C LEU A 24 -10.79 -32.42 18.88
N ARG A 25 -10.20 -33.06 19.91
CA ARG A 25 -10.97 -33.60 21.05
C ARG A 25 -11.68 -32.50 21.86
N ALA A 26 -11.05 -31.34 22.02
CA ALA A 26 -11.63 -30.21 22.75
C ALA A 26 -12.85 -29.59 22.05
N LYS A 27 -12.93 -29.67 20.71
CA LYS A 27 -14.07 -29.15 19.94
C LYS A 27 -15.34 -30.00 20.06
N SER A 28 -15.21 -31.29 20.36
CA SER A 28 -16.37 -32.19 20.41
C SER A 28 -17.22 -32.03 21.67
N GLU A 29 -16.70 -31.52 22.80
CA GLU A 29 -17.47 -31.36 24.05
C GLU A 29 -16.66 -30.55 25.08
N SER A 30 -17.09 -29.34 25.42
CA SER A 30 -16.45 -28.49 26.44
C SER A 30 -17.02 -28.80 27.83
N ASN A 31 -16.36 -29.69 28.59
CA ASN A 31 -16.67 -29.97 30.00
C ASN A 31 -15.42 -29.71 30.88
N PRO A 32 -15.55 -29.08 32.07
CA PRO A 32 -14.44 -28.84 33.01
C PRO A 32 -13.58 -30.07 33.33
N LEU A 33 -14.14 -31.29 33.35
CA LEU A 33 -13.36 -32.52 33.57
C LEU A 33 -12.35 -32.79 32.44
N LYS A 34 -12.72 -32.49 31.18
CA LYS A 34 -11.82 -32.64 30.03
C LYS A 34 -10.72 -31.58 29.99
N HIS A 35 -10.92 -30.44 30.65
CA HIS A 35 -9.87 -29.43 30.81
C HIS A 35 -8.74 -29.91 31.71
N GLU A 36 -9.07 -30.62 32.81
CA GLU A 36 -8.04 -31.22 33.66
C GLU A 36 -7.24 -32.30 32.92
N ASP A 37 -7.89 -33.12 32.11
CA ASP A 37 -7.20 -34.15 31.31
C ASP A 37 -6.32 -33.52 30.22
N PHE A 38 -6.77 -32.42 29.58
CA PHE A 38 -5.92 -31.63 28.69
C PHE A 38 -4.66 -31.11 29.41
N MET A 39 -4.81 -30.60 30.63
CA MET A 39 -3.68 -30.05 31.39
C MET A 39 -2.69 -31.12 31.85
N LYS A 40 -3.12 -32.38 32.01
CA LYS A 40 -2.23 -33.52 32.26
C LYS A 40 -1.40 -33.89 31.03
N GLU A 41 -1.97 -33.78 29.83
CA GLU A 41 -1.26 -34.11 28.57
C GLU A 41 -0.40 -32.95 28.03
N TYR A 42 -0.68 -31.70 28.43
CA TYR A 42 0.01 -30.50 27.97
C TYR A 42 1.57 -30.56 28.07
N PRO A 43 2.19 -31.06 29.15
CA PRO A 43 3.65 -31.18 29.24
C PRO A 43 4.26 -32.12 28.19
N LEU A 44 3.48 -33.07 27.65
CA LEU A 44 3.93 -34.04 26.65
C LEU A 44 4.01 -33.44 25.24
N LEU A 45 3.55 -32.21 25.03
CA LEU A 45 3.67 -31.48 23.76
C LEU A 45 5.09 -30.99 23.49
N PHE A 46 5.91 -30.91 24.53
CA PHE A 46 7.29 -30.46 24.43
C PHE A 46 8.18 -31.69 24.26
N VAL A 47 8.77 -31.84 23.07
CA VAL A 47 9.69 -32.94 22.81
C VAL A 47 10.90 -32.78 23.72
N SER A 48 11.12 -33.77 24.59
CA SER A 48 12.37 -33.96 25.32
C SER A 48 13.47 -34.18 24.28
N SER A 49 14.13 -33.11 23.85
CA SER A 49 15.34 -33.23 23.05
C SER A 49 16.39 -33.94 23.90
N GLU A 50 16.65 -35.22 23.63
CA GLU A 50 17.82 -35.91 24.15
C GLU A 50 19.05 -35.13 23.70
N HIS A 51 19.68 -34.47 24.65
CA HIS A 51 20.83 -33.61 24.45
C HIS A 51 22.05 -34.48 24.10
N LYS A 52 22.26 -34.80 22.81
CA LYS A 52 23.55 -35.29 22.35
C LYS A 52 24.53 -34.12 22.32
N GLU A 53 25.44 -34.07 23.29
CA GLU A 53 26.51 -33.08 23.32
C GLU A 53 27.32 -33.11 22.00
N PRO A 54 27.62 -31.96 21.39
CA PRO A 54 28.44 -31.92 20.20
C PRO A 54 29.89 -32.31 20.56
N ARG A 55 30.38 -33.39 19.95
CA ARG A 55 31.80 -33.79 19.96
C ARG A 55 32.66 -32.60 19.51
N LYS A 56 33.49 -32.10 20.42
CA LYS A 56 34.54 -31.11 20.14
C LYS A 56 35.48 -31.65 19.06
N ARG A 57 35.49 -31.03 17.88
CA ARG A 57 36.54 -31.24 16.87
C ARG A 57 37.73 -30.37 17.24
N SER A 58 38.88 -31.00 17.46
CA SER A 58 40.18 -30.38 17.66
C SER A 58 40.63 -29.68 16.36
N SER A 59 40.86 -28.37 16.42
CA SER A 59 41.48 -27.60 15.34
C SER A 59 43.00 -27.63 15.50
N THR A 60 43.68 -28.40 14.67
CA THR A 60 45.14 -28.34 14.49
C THR A 60 45.50 -27.31 13.41
N LEU A 61 46.24 -26.29 13.85
CA LEU A 61 47.41 -25.69 13.20
C LEU A 61 47.32 -25.32 11.72
N TYR A 62 47.34 -24.01 11.43
CA TYR A 62 48.35 -23.47 10.52
C TYR A 62 48.79 -22.08 10.98
N SER A 63 50.08 -21.99 11.28
CA SER A 63 50.84 -20.81 11.66
C SER A 63 51.50 -20.24 10.41
N SER A 64 51.37 -18.94 10.19
CA SER A 64 52.38 -18.20 9.44
C SER A 64 52.36 -16.70 9.77
N ARG A 65 53.28 -16.36 10.66
CA ARG A 65 54.24 -15.24 10.64
C ARG A 65 53.74 -13.80 10.51
N LEU A 66 53.99 -13.09 11.61
CA LEU A 66 54.13 -11.65 11.80
C LEU A 66 55.19 -11.03 10.89
N SER A 67 54.91 -9.79 10.46
CA SER A 67 55.94 -8.74 10.37
C SER A 67 55.40 -7.45 10.97
N THR A 68 56.08 -7.01 12.03
CA THR A 68 55.86 -5.80 12.81
C THR A 68 56.29 -4.58 12.01
N ALA A 69 55.42 -3.59 11.87
CA ALA A 69 55.82 -2.23 11.53
C ALA A 69 54.92 -1.23 12.28
N ASN A 70 55.52 -0.55 13.25
CA ASN A 70 54.97 0.64 13.89
C ASN A 70 54.60 1.69 12.84
N ASN A 71 53.41 2.30 12.95
CA ASN A 71 53.26 3.75 13.04
C ASN A 71 51.79 4.20 13.07
N LYS A 72 51.49 5.00 14.10
CA LYS A 72 50.64 6.20 14.12
C LYS A 72 49.23 6.11 13.49
N LEU A 73 48.24 6.19 14.38
CA LEU A 73 46.85 6.59 14.09
C LEU A 73 46.82 7.86 13.22
N PRO A 74 46.16 7.86 12.06
CA PRO A 74 45.69 9.08 11.42
C PRO A 74 44.34 9.48 12.02
N GLN A 75 44.25 10.76 12.33
CA GLN A 75 43.01 11.43 12.69
C GLN A 75 41.96 11.31 11.58
N VAL A 76 40.71 11.36 12.01
CA VAL A 76 39.49 11.44 11.21
C VAL A 76 39.58 12.61 10.22
N GLU A 77 39.89 12.32 8.96
CA GLU A 77 39.66 13.26 7.86
C GLU A 77 38.15 13.35 7.59
N ARG A 78 37.66 14.59 7.55
CA ARG A 78 36.32 14.96 7.08
C ARG A 78 36.04 14.36 5.70
N PRO A 79 34.79 13.99 5.37
CA PRO A 79 34.45 13.46 4.07
C PRO A 79 34.82 14.49 2.98
N ARG A 80 35.80 14.12 2.15
CA ARG A 80 36.14 14.85 0.92
C ARG A 80 34.92 14.83 0.03
N SER A 81 34.54 16.01 -0.47
CA SER A 81 33.48 16.20 -1.43
C SER A 81 33.63 15.24 -2.60
N VAL A 82 32.56 14.49 -2.90
CA VAL A 82 32.46 13.68 -4.11
C VAL A 82 32.58 14.64 -5.29
N SER A 83 33.72 14.60 -5.98
CA SER A 83 34.01 15.47 -7.11
C SER A 83 32.88 15.39 -8.16
N ALA A 84 32.58 16.53 -8.81
CA ALA A 84 31.62 16.65 -9.91
C ALA A 84 31.89 15.68 -11.09
N TYR A 85 33.06 15.04 -11.12
CA TYR A 85 33.42 13.99 -12.09
C TYR A 85 32.70 12.65 -11.84
N GLY A 86 32.32 12.33 -10.59
CA GLY A 86 31.60 11.09 -10.28
C GLY A 86 30.18 11.08 -10.85
N TRP A 87 29.49 12.22 -10.77
CA TRP A 87 28.12 12.40 -11.28
C TRP A 87 28.06 12.30 -12.81
N ARG A 88 29.02 12.91 -13.53
CA ARG A 88 29.09 12.80 -15.01
C ARG A 88 29.29 11.37 -15.49
N ARG A 89 29.99 10.52 -14.73
CA ARG A 89 30.21 9.11 -15.08
C ARG A 89 28.96 8.27 -14.82
N ALA A 90 28.24 8.52 -13.73
CA ALA A 90 26.98 7.85 -13.43
C ALA A 90 25.92 8.16 -14.49
N ASP A 91 25.80 9.43 -14.90
CA ASP A 91 24.88 9.87 -15.95
C ASP A 91 25.22 9.24 -17.31
N GLN A 92 26.50 9.16 -17.68
CA GLN A 92 26.95 8.49 -18.90
C GLN A 92 26.65 6.98 -18.91
N ILE A 93 26.80 6.31 -17.76
CA ILE A 93 26.48 4.88 -17.64
C ILE A 93 24.97 4.66 -17.76
N GLN A 94 24.16 5.47 -17.08
CA GLN A 94 22.70 5.40 -17.20
C GLN A 94 22.22 5.68 -18.64
N GLU A 95 22.82 6.66 -19.31
CA GLU A 95 22.53 6.98 -20.70
C GLU A 95 22.90 5.81 -21.63
N LEU A 96 24.04 5.15 -21.42
CA LEU A 96 24.45 3.99 -22.20
C LEU A 96 23.48 2.79 -22.01
N ILE A 97 23.07 2.53 -20.76
CA ILE A 97 22.08 1.50 -20.43
C ILE A 97 20.75 1.80 -21.12
N LEU A 98 20.28 3.05 -21.03
CA LEU A 98 19.04 3.50 -21.66
C LEU A 98 19.11 3.37 -23.19
N ARG A 99 20.23 3.78 -23.81
CA ARG A 99 20.47 3.64 -25.26
C ARG A 99 20.43 2.18 -25.72
N ASN A 100 21.03 1.26 -24.98
CA ASN A 100 21.01 -0.16 -25.32
C ASN A 100 19.60 -0.75 -25.22
N ARG A 101 18.83 -0.35 -24.20
CA ARG A 101 17.42 -0.73 -24.04
C ARG A 101 16.53 -0.17 -25.16
N LEU A 102 16.72 1.10 -25.51
CA LEU A 102 15.95 1.79 -26.55
C LEU A 102 16.26 1.30 -27.96
N ARG A 103 17.48 0.82 -28.21
CA ARG A 103 17.80 0.11 -29.47
C ARG A 103 16.95 -1.16 -29.62
N GLY A 104 16.70 -1.88 -28.52
CA GLY A 104 15.76 -3.00 -28.49
C GLY A 104 14.33 -2.57 -28.84
N MET A 105 13.86 -1.45 -28.29
CA MET A 105 12.54 -0.90 -28.63
C MET A 105 12.43 -0.50 -30.10
N ALA A 106 13.46 0.13 -30.67
CA ALA A 106 13.42 0.54 -32.08
C ALA A 106 13.29 -0.68 -33.00
N ASN A 107 14.05 -1.75 -32.74
CA ASN A 107 13.99 -2.97 -33.56
C ASN A 107 12.64 -3.69 -33.46
N VAL A 108 12.00 -3.67 -32.28
CA VAL A 108 10.69 -4.31 -32.06
C VAL A 108 9.54 -3.41 -32.53
N GLY A 109 9.62 -2.12 -32.24
CA GLY A 109 8.60 -1.11 -32.58
C GLY A 109 8.50 -0.83 -34.07
N LEU A 110 9.61 -1.02 -34.82
CA LEU A 110 9.61 -0.93 -36.29
C LEU A 110 8.85 -2.07 -36.95
N LYS A 111 8.58 -3.19 -36.24
CA LYS A 111 7.64 -4.19 -36.72
C LYS A 111 6.22 -3.62 -36.62
N TYR A 112 5.46 -3.77 -37.70
CA TYR A 112 4.10 -3.29 -37.80
C TYR A 112 3.23 -3.95 -36.70
N PRO A 113 2.42 -3.18 -35.95
CA PRO A 113 1.80 -3.63 -34.70
C PRO A 113 1.06 -4.99 -34.75
N PRO A 114 0.26 -5.33 -35.78
CA PRO A 114 -0.45 -6.62 -35.84
C PRO A 114 0.45 -7.84 -36.06
N PHE A 115 1.75 -7.67 -36.32
CA PHE A 115 2.68 -8.79 -36.51
C PHE A 115 3.67 -8.98 -35.35
N ARG A 116 3.40 -8.37 -34.18
CA ARG A 116 4.23 -8.58 -33.00
C ARG A 116 3.87 -9.89 -32.32
N ASP A 117 4.90 -10.65 -31.98
CA ASP A 117 4.74 -11.82 -31.11
C ASP A 117 4.57 -11.41 -29.63
N GLU A 118 4.15 -12.35 -28.80
CA GLU A 118 3.88 -12.11 -27.39
C GLU A 118 5.14 -11.66 -26.61
N GLU A 119 6.31 -12.17 -26.97
CA GLU A 119 7.59 -11.83 -26.33
C GLU A 119 7.96 -10.36 -26.61
N GLN A 120 7.74 -9.91 -27.84
CA GLN A 120 7.95 -8.55 -28.29
C GLN A 120 7.02 -7.56 -27.57
N VAL A 121 5.75 -7.94 -27.38
CA VAL A 121 4.78 -7.14 -26.62
C VAL A 121 5.20 -7.04 -25.16
N LYS A 122 5.60 -8.16 -24.52
CA LYS A 122 6.12 -8.17 -23.13
C LYS A 122 7.37 -7.30 -23.00
N ARG A 123 8.29 -7.38 -23.97
CA ARG A 123 9.50 -6.56 -24.00
C ARG A 123 9.18 -5.08 -24.11
N LEU A 124 8.30 -4.68 -25.03
CA LEU A 124 7.86 -3.29 -25.15
C LEU A 124 7.14 -2.80 -23.89
N SER A 125 6.24 -3.62 -23.33
CA SER A 125 5.54 -3.33 -22.07
C SER A 125 6.52 -3.09 -20.91
N SER A 126 7.55 -3.91 -20.77
CA SER A 126 8.59 -3.72 -19.75
C SER A 126 9.38 -2.42 -19.93
N LEU A 127 9.56 -1.99 -21.19
CA LEU A 127 10.32 -0.79 -21.52
C LEU A 127 9.50 0.49 -21.32
N LEU A 128 8.18 0.42 -21.48
CA LEU A 128 7.27 1.54 -21.19
C LEU A 128 7.31 1.99 -19.72
N LEU A 129 7.68 1.11 -18.79
CA LEU A 129 7.86 1.46 -17.37
C LEU A 129 8.92 2.54 -17.12
N HIS A 130 9.86 2.71 -18.05
CA HIS A 130 10.92 3.72 -17.93
C HIS A 130 10.46 5.12 -18.33
N PHE A 131 9.22 5.28 -18.82
CA PHE A 131 8.68 6.54 -19.32
C PHE A 131 7.44 6.95 -18.51
N PRO A 132 7.62 7.41 -17.25
CA PRO A 132 6.51 7.75 -16.35
C PRO A 132 5.63 8.89 -16.89
N LYS A 133 6.15 9.69 -17.82
CA LYS A 133 5.41 10.76 -18.51
C LYS A 133 4.33 10.23 -19.45
N LEU A 134 4.52 9.05 -20.04
CA LEU A 134 3.54 8.44 -20.93
C LEU A 134 2.43 7.77 -20.16
N LEU A 135 2.83 7.03 -19.13
CA LEU A 135 1.98 6.14 -18.38
C LEU A 135 2.37 6.24 -16.90
N PRO A 136 1.40 6.44 -15.99
CA PRO A 136 1.65 6.37 -14.56
C PRO A 136 2.43 5.09 -14.22
N GLN A 137 3.40 5.14 -13.32
CA GLN A 137 4.11 3.91 -12.90
C GLN A 137 3.17 2.88 -12.26
N SER A 138 2.03 3.34 -11.74
CA SER A 138 0.93 2.53 -11.24
C SER A 138 0.04 1.93 -12.34
N LEU A 139 0.42 2.03 -13.62
CA LEU A 139 -0.38 1.46 -14.69
C LEU A 139 -0.45 -0.07 -14.57
N ASP A 140 -1.67 -0.56 -14.70
CA ASP A 140 -1.92 -1.98 -14.74
C ASP A 140 -1.10 -2.68 -15.85
N PRO A 141 -0.41 -3.78 -15.53
CA PRO A 141 0.36 -4.56 -16.50
C PRO A 141 -0.41 -4.94 -17.77
N LEU A 142 -1.69 -5.32 -17.67
CA LEU A 142 -2.47 -5.75 -18.86
C LEU A 142 -2.81 -4.56 -19.76
N VAL A 143 -3.06 -3.39 -19.19
CA VAL A 143 -3.27 -2.17 -19.98
C VAL A 143 -1.97 -1.80 -20.69
N ARG A 144 -0.83 -1.88 -19.99
CA ARG A 144 0.48 -1.59 -20.56
C ARG A 144 0.82 -2.53 -21.72
N GLU A 145 0.49 -3.83 -21.60
CA GLU A 145 0.64 -4.80 -22.69
C GLU A 145 -0.25 -4.46 -23.88
N LYS A 146 -1.51 -4.06 -23.66
CA LYS A 146 -2.38 -3.60 -24.75
C LYS A 146 -1.85 -2.34 -25.44
N ILE A 147 -1.31 -1.39 -24.70
CA ILE A 147 -0.67 -0.20 -25.31
C ILE A 147 0.54 -0.61 -26.15
N ALA A 148 1.32 -1.58 -25.69
CA ALA A 148 2.45 -2.12 -26.44
C ALA A 148 2.04 -2.81 -27.75
N THR A 149 0.78 -3.25 -27.91
CA THR A 149 0.26 -3.75 -29.20
C THR A 149 -0.21 -2.65 -30.16
N TRP A 150 -0.45 -1.42 -29.69
CA TRP A 150 -0.93 -0.31 -30.54
C TRP A 150 0.18 0.63 -31.00
N ILE A 151 1.20 0.77 -30.18
CA ILE A 151 2.34 1.62 -30.44
C ILE A 151 2.99 1.29 -31.79
N SER A 152 3.44 2.30 -32.54
CA SER A 152 4.25 2.11 -33.76
C SER A 152 5.57 2.85 -33.65
N ALA A 153 6.64 2.35 -34.28
CA ALA A 153 7.85 3.17 -34.46
C ALA A 153 7.82 3.81 -35.85
N GLU A 154 8.13 5.10 -35.90
CA GLU A 154 8.17 5.90 -37.11
C GLU A 154 9.54 6.55 -37.25
N ARG A 155 10.00 6.73 -38.50
CA ARG A 155 11.21 7.51 -38.78
C ARG A 155 10.81 8.96 -39.01
N ILE A 156 11.40 9.87 -38.24
CA ILE A 156 11.29 11.32 -38.46
C ILE A 156 12.55 11.76 -39.20
N THR A 157 12.37 12.64 -40.19
CA THR A 157 13.48 13.23 -40.95
C THR A 157 13.30 14.74 -41.05
N GLU A 158 14.36 15.43 -41.45
CA GLU A 158 14.35 16.87 -41.69
C GLU A 158 13.23 17.33 -42.64
N ARG A 159 12.87 16.47 -43.61
CA ARG A 159 11.83 16.76 -44.62
C ARG A 159 10.42 16.40 -44.16
N LYS A 160 10.30 15.53 -43.16
CA LYS A 160 9.03 15.02 -42.65
C LYS A 160 9.01 15.23 -41.13
N GLY A 161 8.92 16.50 -40.76
CA GLY A 161 8.68 16.90 -39.37
C GLY A 161 7.24 16.59 -38.96
N ILE A 162 7.02 16.50 -37.66
CA ILE A 162 5.72 16.27 -37.04
C ILE A 162 5.20 17.60 -36.54
N SER A 163 4.16 18.13 -37.16
CA SER A 163 3.49 19.34 -36.69
C SER A 163 2.29 18.96 -35.81
N LEU A 164 2.34 19.36 -34.54
CA LEU A 164 1.17 19.28 -33.66
C LEU A 164 0.21 20.44 -34.00
N PRO A 165 -1.11 20.33 -33.75
CA PRO A 165 -1.87 19.18 -33.27
C PRO A 165 -2.25 18.18 -34.38
N ARG A 166 -1.96 18.50 -35.65
CA ARG A 166 -2.51 17.80 -36.83
C ARG A 166 -2.18 16.31 -36.85
N GLU A 167 -0.97 15.94 -36.45
CA GLU A 167 -0.53 14.54 -36.40
C GLU A 167 -0.74 13.88 -35.01
N GLY A 168 -1.56 14.51 -34.15
CA GLY A 168 -1.91 14.18 -32.78
C GLY A 168 -1.44 12.83 -32.22
N GLY A 169 -0.64 12.88 -31.17
CA GLY A 169 -0.12 11.69 -30.51
C GLY A 169 1.02 12.03 -29.58
N LEU A 170 1.48 11.01 -28.87
CA LEU A 170 2.56 11.08 -27.92
C LEU A 170 3.75 10.31 -28.47
N TYR A 171 4.92 10.95 -28.47
CA TYR A 171 6.12 10.46 -29.14
C TYR A 171 7.27 10.29 -28.16
N ILE A 172 8.01 9.18 -28.26
CA ILE A 172 9.26 8.94 -27.51
C ILE A 172 10.41 8.85 -28.49
N ILE A 173 11.52 9.51 -28.21
CA ILE A 173 12.71 9.41 -29.05
C ILE A 173 13.46 8.11 -28.72
N LEU A 174 13.49 7.15 -29.64
CA LEU A 174 14.22 5.89 -29.47
C LEU A 174 15.66 6.00 -29.98
N LYS A 175 15.87 6.81 -31.03
CA LYS A 175 17.16 7.03 -31.68
C LYS A 175 17.21 8.43 -32.27
N GLY A 176 18.40 9.04 -32.24
CA GLY A 176 18.67 10.35 -32.85
C GLY A 176 18.29 11.51 -31.92
N ARG A 177 18.09 12.68 -32.51
CA ARG A 177 17.63 13.90 -31.83
C ARG A 177 16.47 14.49 -32.60
N VAL A 178 15.61 15.20 -31.89
CA VAL A 178 14.46 15.90 -32.46
C VAL A 178 14.52 17.35 -32.02
N GLN A 179 14.51 18.25 -32.98
CA GLN A 179 14.50 19.69 -32.73
C GLN A 179 13.04 20.16 -32.72
N GLU A 180 12.67 20.89 -31.69
CA GLU A 180 11.41 21.61 -31.62
C GLU A 180 11.61 22.99 -32.23
N THR A 181 10.83 23.30 -33.26
CA THR A 181 10.82 24.59 -33.93
C THR A 181 9.47 25.26 -33.77
N LEU A 182 9.50 26.56 -33.49
CA LEU A 182 8.31 27.42 -33.49
C LEU A 182 8.40 28.38 -34.67
N LYS A 183 7.26 28.61 -35.31
CA LYS A 183 7.10 29.65 -36.34
C LYS A 183 6.39 30.85 -35.73
N ASP A 184 7.07 31.98 -35.74
CA ASP A 184 6.53 33.28 -35.38
C ASP A 184 6.43 34.13 -36.65
N SER A 185 5.30 34.82 -36.82
CA SER A 185 5.05 35.69 -37.97
C SER A 185 6.08 36.81 -38.11
N ASN A 186 6.70 37.24 -36.99
CA ASN A 186 7.60 38.39 -36.98
C ASN A 186 9.07 37.99 -37.07
N THR A 187 9.46 36.88 -36.43
CA THR A 187 10.86 36.48 -36.26
C THR A 187 11.27 35.28 -37.12
N GLY A 188 10.32 34.63 -37.80
CA GLY A 188 10.56 33.46 -38.62
C GLY A 188 10.52 32.15 -37.81
N GLU A 189 11.23 31.13 -38.30
CA GLU A 189 11.34 29.83 -37.63
C GLU A 189 12.58 29.78 -36.74
N TYR A 190 12.42 29.46 -35.46
CA TYR A 190 13.53 29.31 -34.52
C TYR A 190 13.39 28.03 -33.70
N THR A 191 14.53 27.45 -33.34
CA THR A 191 14.61 26.24 -32.52
C THR A 191 14.47 26.60 -31.05
N THR A 192 13.44 26.07 -30.38
CA THR A 192 13.23 26.28 -28.94
C THR A 192 13.96 25.25 -28.10
N ASN A 193 13.98 24.01 -28.56
CA ASN A 193 14.46 22.89 -27.76
C ASN A 193 15.07 21.79 -28.64
N ILE A 194 16.04 21.07 -28.08
CA ILE A 194 16.67 19.91 -28.73
C ILE A 194 16.43 18.71 -27.83
N LEU A 195 15.48 17.88 -28.25
CA LEU A 195 15.08 16.69 -27.54
C LEU A 195 15.99 15.50 -27.86
N ARG A 196 16.30 14.71 -26.84
CA ARG A 196 17.25 13.60 -26.86
C ARG A 196 16.55 12.25 -26.69
N ILE A 197 17.32 11.19 -26.90
CA ILE A 197 16.90 9.80 -26.71
C ILE A 197 16.29 9.62 -25.30
N GLY A 198 15.08 9.06 -25.27
CA GLY A 198 14.29 8.81 -24.06
C GLY A 198 13.37 9.97 -23.66
N GLU A 199 13.51 11.14 -24.28
CA GLU A 199 12.59 12.24 -24.04
C GLU A 199 11.27 12.05 -24.81
N VAL A 200 10.22 12.68 -24.29
CA VAL A 200 8.84 12.57 -24.75
C VAL A 200 8.36 13.93 -25.24
N PHE A 201 7.65 13.95 -26.36
CA PHE A 201 6.97 15.14 -26.89
C PHE A 201 5.59 14.77 -27.44
N GLY A 202 4.76 15.77 -27.76
CA GLY A 202 3.36 15.51 -28.14
C GLY A 202 2.40 15.39 -26.96
N GLU A 203 2.86 15.66 -25.73
CA GLU A 203 1.97 15.94 -24.61
C GLU A 203 1.16 17.18 -24.98
N MET A 204 -0.10 16.99 -25.37
CA MET A 204 -1.09 18.06 -25.37
C MET A 204 -1.33 18.45 -23.92
N LYS A 205 -0.41 19.22 -23.35
CA LYS A 205 -0.82 20.17 -22.33
C LYS A 205 -1.84 21.06 -23.02
N GLU A 206 -2.96 21.33 -22.37
CA GLU A 206 -3.85 22.45 -22.71
C GLU A 206 -3.04 23.74 -22.50
N MET A 207 -1.99 23.94 -23.28
CA MET A 207 -1.27 25.17 -23.36
C MET A 207 -2.19 26.05 -24.19
N ALA A 208 -2.78 27.04 -23.53
CA ALA A 208 -3.37 28.18 -24.20
C ALA A 208 -2.24 28.89 -24.95
N TYR A 209 -1.86 28.36 -26.12
CA TYR A 209 -0.95 29.05 -27.01
C TYR A 209 -1.64 30.37 -27.37
N PRO A 210 -0.94 31.51 -27.21
CA PRO A 210 -1.50 32.76 -27.63
C PRO A 210 -1.85 32.65 -29.12
N PRO A 211 -2.96 33.27 -29.57
CA PRO A 211 -3.51 33.09 -30.92
C PRO A 211 -2.55 33.46 -32.07
N LYS A 212 -1.37 34.02 -31.75
CA LYS A 212 -0.35 34.45 -32.71
C LYS A 212 0.82 33.46 -32.87
N LEU A 213 0.96 32.45 -32.02
CA LEU A 213 2.05 31.47 -32.13
C LEU A 213 1.57 30.25 -32.92
N SER A 214 2.35 29.87 -33.94
CA SER A 214 2.17 28.59 -34.61
C SER A 214 2.49 27.45 -33.64
N TYR A 215 1.85 26.31 -33.84
CA TYR A 215 2.13 25.12 -33.05
C TYR A 215 3.57 24.62 -33.26
N PRO A 216 4.18 24.00 -32.23
CA PRO A 216 5.51 23.43 -32.35
C PRO A 216 5.56 22.35 -33.43
N THR A 217 6.58 22.46 -34.27
CA THR A 217 6.93 21.44 -35.26
C THR A 217 8.19 20.72 -34.79
N TYR A 218 8.16 19.40 -34.85
CA TYR A 218 9.24 18.55 -34.37
C TYR A 218 9.96 17.93 -35.55
N VAL A 219 11.22 18.30 -35.75
CA VAL A 219 12.03 17.88 -36.89
C VAL A 219 13.13 16.95 -36.40
N GLY A 220 13.19 15.75 -36.96
CA GLY A 220 14.20 14.75 -36.60
C GLY A 220 15.49 14.93 -37.40
N GLU A 221 16.64 14.80 -36.74
CA GLU A 221 17.92 14.61 -37.43
C GLU A 221 17.91 13.34 -38.31
N LYS A 222 18.90 13.20 -39.20
CA LYS A 222 19.04 12.00 -40.05
C LYS A 222 19.01 10.71 -39.23
N ASN A 223 18.09 9.82 -39.60
CA ASN A 223 17.84 8.52 -38.95
C ASN A 223 17.27 8.58 -37.53
N SER A 224 16.57 9.66 -37.17
CA SER A 224 15.79 9.69 -35.94
C SER A 224 14.60 8.72 -36.00
N ILE A 225 14.42 7.95 -34.92
CA ILE A 225 13.33 6.99 -34.77
C ILE A 225 12.57 7.36 -33.52
N VAL A 226 11.27 7.52 -33.67
CA VAL A 226 10.36 7.77 -32.56
C VAL A 226 9.38 6.62 -32.39
N LEU A 227 8.92 6.45 -31.17
CA LEU A 227 7.79 5.60 -30.82
C LEU A 227 6.55 6.47 -30.74
N ARG A 228 5.52 6.18 -31.52
CA ARG A 228 4.27 6.92 -31.57
C ARG A 228 3.15 6.13 -30.90
N VAL A 229 2.43 6.81 -30.01
CA VAL A 229 1.10 6.44 -29.51
C VAL A 229 0.12 7.44 -30.10
N THR A 230 -0.89 6.98 -30.85
CA THR A 230 -1.89 7.92 -31.39
C THR A 230 -2.76 8.48 -30.27
N LEU A 231 -3.36 9.65 -30.49
CA LEU A 231 -4.28 10.22 -29.50
C LEU A 231 -5.47 9.29 -29.22
N ASN A 232 -6.00 8.62 -30.25
CA ASN A 232 -7.10 7.66 -30.12
C ASN A 232 -6.70 6.43 -29.30
N ASP A 233 -5.48 5.92 -29.46
CA ASP A 233 -4.98 4.81 -28.65
C ASP A 233 -4.75 5.23 -27.20
N LEU A 234 -4.31 6.48 -26.98
CA LEU A 234 -4.15 7.05 -25.64
C LEU A 234 -5.49 7.24 -24.95
N THR A 235 -6.52 7.76 -25.64
CA THR A 235 -7.87 7.90 -25.07
C THR A 235 -8.48 6.54 -24.76
N ARG A 236 -8.37 5.59 -25.69
CA ARG A 236 -8.79 4.20 -25.47
C ARG A 236 -8.07 3.56 -24.28
N ALA A 237 -6.75 3.75 -24.16
CA ALA A 237 -5.99 3.28 -23.01
C ALA A 237 -6.52 3.88 -21.69
N LYS A 238 -6.75 5.20 -21.67
CA LYS A 238 -7.32 5.91 -20.50
C LYS A 238 -8.69 5.37 -20.13
N GLU A 239 -9.55 5.10 -21.10
CA GLU A 239 -10.87 4.50 -20.88
C GLU A 239 -10.76 3.10 -20.29
N MET A 240 -9.88 2.26 -20.83
CA MET A 240 -9.64 0.91 -20.30
C MET A 240 -9.12 0.91 -18.86
N ILE A 241 -8.26 1.88 -18.52
CA ILE A 241 -7.77 2.06 -17.14
C ILE A 241 -8.94 2.43 -16.23
N LYS A 242 -9.75 3.40 -16.64
CA LYS A 242 -10.93 3.85 -15.89
C LYS A 242 -11.93 2.71 -15.69
N GLU A 243 -12.22 1.93 -16.74
CA GLU A 243 -13.14 0.80 -16.69
C GLU A 243 -12.64 -0.29 -15.73
N ARG A 244 -11.34 -0.61 -15.78
CA ARG A 244 -10.78 -1.60 -14.86
C ARG A 244 -10.73 -1.11 -13.41
N GLN A 245 -10.35 0.15 -13.19
CA GLN A 245 -10.41 0.77 -11.86
C GLN A 245 -11.83 0.76 -11.32
N LEU A 246 -12.81 1.12 -12.16
CA LEU A 246 -14.22 1.04 -11.84
C LEU A 246 -14.62 -0.39 -11.45
N HIS A 247 -14.20 -1.40 -12.21
CA HIS A 247 -14.49 -2.79 -11.90
C HIS A 247 -13.93 -3.24 -10.54
N VAL A 248 -12.67 -2.91 -10.26
CA VAL A 248 -12.03 -3.22 -8.96
C VAL A 248 -12.74 -2.48 -7.81
N HIS A 249 -13.07 -1.21 -8.01
CA HIS A 249 -13.78 -0.42 -7.01
C HIS A 249 -15.22 -0.89 -6.78
N LEU A 250 -15.90 -1.37 -7.83
CA LEU A 250 -17.23 -1.97 -7.74
C LEU A 250 -17.20 -3.28 -6.94
N GLN A 251 -16.28 -4.18 -7.26
CA GLN A 251 -16.08 -5.42 -6.48
C GLN A 251 -15.80 -5.10 -5.01
N PHE A 252 -15.03 -4.06 -4.75
CA PHE A 252 -14.77 -3.60 -3.39
C PHE A 252 -16.04 -3.06 -2.71
N ILE A 253 -16.86 -2.24 -3.38
CA ILE A 253 -18.14 -1.77 -2.83
C ILE A 253 -19.06 -2.94 -2.47
N GLU A 254 -19.05 -3.99 -3.29
CA GLU A 254 -19.86 -5.20 -3.06
C GLU A 254 -19.44 -6.00 -1.82
N THR A 255 -18.25 -5.77 -1.27
CA THR A 255 -17.84 -6.34 0.02
C THR A 255 -18.64 -5.78 1.19
N SER A 256 -19.21 -4.57 1.03
CA SER A 256 -20.04 -3.94 2.06
C SER A 256 -21.48 -4.39 1.94
N PRO A 257 -22.06 -5.02 2.98
CA PRO A 257 -23.49 -5.37 2.98
C PRO A 257 -24.40 -4.16 2.77
N LEU A 258 -24.01 -3.01 3.33
CA LEU A 258 -24.76 -1.77 3.24
C LEU A 258 -24.80 -1.24 1.81
N LEU A 259 -23.63 -1.11 1.17
CA LEU A 259 -23.56 -0.50 -0.16
C LEU A 259 -23.99 -1.45 -1.27
N LYS A 260 -23.93 -2.77 -1.05
CA LYS A 260 -24.37 -3.79 -2.00
C LYS A 260 -25.87 -3.67 -2.34
N THR A 261 -26.69 -3.14 -1.43
CA THR A 261 -28.14 -2.96 -1.66
C THR A 261 -28.45 -1.82 -2.62
N PHE A 262 -27.49 -0.94 -2.91
CA PHE A 262 -27.71 0.21 -3.76
C PHE A 262 -27.85 -0.21 -5.24
N PRO A 263 -28.69 0.50 -6.03
CA PRO A 263 -28.76 0.34 -7.47
C PRO A 263 -27.37 0.39 -8.14
N LEU A 264 -27.20 -0.38 -9.22
CA LEU A 264 -25.90 -0.53 -9.89
C LEU A 264 -25.30 0.81 -10.34
N HIS A 265 -26.10 1.72 -10.88
CA HIS A 265 -25.62 3.03 -11.34
C HIS A 265 -25.14 3.92 -10.18
N ILE A 266 -25.77 3.84 -9.00
CA ILE A 266 -25.27 4.52 -7.80
C ILE A 266 -23.96 3.88 -7.35
N ARG A 267 -23.89 2.55 -7.29
CA ARG A 267 -22.65 1.84 -6.93
C ARG A 267 -21.49 2.20 -7.88
N GLN A 268 -21.76 2.33 -9.18
CA GLN A 268 -20.78 2.81 -10.16
C GLN A 268 -20.30 4.22 -9.85
N LYS A 269 -21.22 5.15 -9.58
CA LYS A 269 -20.86 6.54 -9.22
C LYS A 269 -20.06 6.59 -7.91
N LEU A 270 -20.43 5.80 -6.91
CA LEU A 270 -19.67 5.67 -5.65
C LEU A 270 -18.26 5.11 -5.92
N ALA A 271 -18.16 4.03 -6.71
CA ALA A 271 -16.90 3.38 -7.08
C ALA A 271 -15.93 4.36 -7.77
N MET A 272 -16.43 5.22 -8.66
CA MET A 272 -15.61 6.25 -9.32
C MET A 272 -15.05 7.31 -8.36
N ASN A 273 -15.66 7.50 -7.19
CA ASN A 273 -15.30 8.54 -6.22
C ASN A 273 -14.53 7.99 -5.00
N ILE A 274 -14.13 6.72 -5.01
CA ILE A 274 -13.34 6.12 -3.93
C ILE A 274 -11.92 6.69 -3.94
N GLN A 275 -11.49 7.14 -2.77
CA GLN A 275 -10.11 7.52 -2.48
C GLN A 275 -9.50 6.52 -1.50
N TRP A 276 -8.47 5.80 -1.94
CA TRP A 276 -7.76 4.85 -1.09
C TRP A 276 -6.91 5.58 -0.06
N LYS A 277 -7.02 5.19 1.21
CA LYS A 277 -6.24 5.75 2.31
C LYS A 277 -5.76 4.68 3.26
N GLU A 278 -4.51 4.79 3.67
CA GLU A 278 -3.93 3.98 4.73
C GLU A 278 -3.98 4.78 6.05
N ILE A 279 -4.51 4.18 7.10
CA ILE A 279 -4.63 4.80 8.42
C ILE A 279 -3.80 3.98 9.41
N PRO A 280 -2.83 4.57 10.13
CA PRO A 280 -2.01 3.82 11.07
C PRO A 280 -2.83 3.30 12.26
N ALA A 281 -2.28 2.32 12.96
CA ALA A 281 -2.90 1.76 14.17
C ALA A 281 -3.01 2.83 15.28
N LYS A 282 -4.01 2.68 16.16
CA LYS A 282 -4.29 3.57 17.30
C LYS A 282 -4.66 5.01 16.91
N THR A 283 -5.10 5.23 15.68
CA THR A 283 -5.59 6.53 15.20
C THR A 283 -7.10 6.59 15.30
N LYS A 284 -7.64 7.75 15.72
CA LYS A 284 -9.08 8.01 15.70
C LYS A 284 -9.49 8.29 14.26
N VAL A 285 -10.33 7.42 13.70
CA VAL A 285 -10.87 7.58 12.34
C VAL A 285 -12.09 8.50 12.36
N LEU A 286 -12.92 8.36 13.40
CA LEU A 286 -14.11 9.14 13.63
C LEU A 286 -14.15 9.54 15.10
N ILE A 287 -14.54 10.77 15.41
CA ILE A 287 -14.59 11.30 16.77
C ILE A 287 -16.04 11.65 17.09
N GLU A 288 -16.51 11.20 18.25
CA GLU A 288 -17.84 11.53 18.76
C GLU A 288 -18.02 13.04 18.93
N GLY A 289 -19.13 13.57 18.44
CA GLY A 289 -19.43 15.01 18.45
C GLY A 289 -18.81 15.80 17.31
N GLU A 290 -17.95 15.19 16.48
CA GLU A 290 -17.36 15.84 15.31
C GLU A 290 -18.16 15.55 14.03
N PRO A 291 -18.10 16.47 13.03
CA PRO A 291 -18.77 16.27 11.76
C PRO A 291 -18.17 15.10 10.97
N ILE A 292 -19.03 14.31 10.34
CA ILE A 292 -18.62 13.20 9.48
C ILE A 292 -18.30 13.77 8.09
N VAL A 293 -17.02 13.69 7.70
CA VAL A 293 -16.54 14.26 6.42
C VAL A 293 -16.47 13.22 5.29
N HIS A 294 -16.30 11.95 5.66
CA HIS A 294 -16.20 10.84 4.72
C HIS A 294 -16.92 9.60 5.23
N LEU A 295 -17.54 8.84 4.33
CA LEU A 295 -17.87 7.44 4.52
C LEU A 295 -16.63 6.62 4.17
N SER A 296 -16.18 5.74 5.06
CA SER A 296 -15.03 4.87 4.80
C SER A 296 -15.45 3.41 4.82
N VAL A 297 -15.15 2.65 3.76
CA VAL A 297 -15.34 1.19 3.72
C VAL A 297 -14.01 0.53 4.07
N ILE A 298 -14.01 -0.43 4.99
CA ILE A 298 -12.79 -1.11 5.44
C ILE A 298 -12.46 -2.23 4.45
N LYS A 299 -11.32 -2.12 3.75
CA LYS A 299 -10.77 -3.20 2.94
C LYS A 299 -9.93 -4.17 3.77
N GLU A 300 -9.15 -3.64 4.70
CA GLU A 300 -8.28 -4.43 5.56
C GLU A 300 -8.13 -3.76 6.91
N GLY A 301 -8.02 -4.58 7.96
CA GLY A 301 -7.79 -4.15 9.34
C GLY A 301 -9.05 -4.21 10.21
N ARG A 302 -8.93 -3.69 11.44
CA ARG A 302 -9.99 -3.70 12.45
C ARG A 302 -10.02 -2.41 13.24
N CYS A 303 -11.22 -2.00 13.61
CA CYS A 303 -11.46 -0.83 14.45
C CYS A 303 -12.26 -1.21 15.69
N LYS A 304 -12.07 -0.43 16.74
CA LYS A 304 -12.85 -0.46 17.96
C LYS A 304 -13.79 0.73 17.99
N VAL A 305 -15.07 0.49 18.24
CA VAL A 305 -16.10 1.52 18.36
C VAL A 305 -16.33 1.80 19.84
N THR A 306 -16.25 3.08 20.21
CA THR A 306 -16.38 3.52 21.59
C THR A 306 -17.33 4.70 21.70
N LYS A 307 -18.05 4.83 22.81
CA LYS A 307 -18.95 5.96 23.08
C LYS A 307 -18.71 6.51 24.47
N SER A 308 -18.83 7.82 24.61
CA SER A 308 -18.77 8.51 25.89
C SER A 308 -20.12 8.40 26.59
N THR A 309 -20.10 7.99 27.85
CA THR A 309 -21.30 7.99 28.70
C THR A 309 -21.41 9.32 29.43
N THR A 310 -22.57 9.97 29.36
CA THR A 310 -22.89 11.24 30.02
C THR A 310 -22.83 11.16 31.54
N CYS A 311 -23.15 10.00 32.12
CA CYS A 311 -23.37 9.88 33.56
C CYS A 311 -22.10 9.90 34.44
N LEU A 312 -20.92 9.55 33.92
CA LEU A 312 -19.72 9.37 34.76
C LEU A 312 -18.44 9.75 34.00
N ALA A 313 -17.85 10.89 34.39
CA ALA A 313 -16.49 11.36 34.08
C ALA A 313 -15.75 10.69 32.90
N LEU A 314 -16.00 11.15 31.66
CA LEU A 314 -15.16 10.98 30.45
C LEU A 314 -14.69 9.54 30.09
N GLU A 315 -15.18 8.49 30.75
CA GLU A 315 -14.75 7.12 30.45
C GLU A 315 -15.46 6.60 29.19
N LYS A 316 -14.65 6.20 28.20
CA LYS A 316 -15.16 5.61 26.97
C LYS A 316 -15.50 4.13 27.15
N VAL A 317 -16.73 3.76 26.81
CA VAL A 317 -17.19 2.37 26.77
C VAL A 317 -16.98 1.81 25.37
N CYS A 318 -16.47 0.57 25.29
CA CYS A 318 -16.38 -0.12 24.00
C CYS A 318 -17.73 -0.73 23.66
N ILE A 319 -18.31 -0.31 22.54
CA ILE A 319 -19.59 -0.82 22.07
C ILE A 319 -19.39 -2.06 21.19
N GLY A 320 -18.30 -2.10 20.41
CA GLY A 320 -18.05 -3.21 19.52
C GLY A 320 -16.77 -3.06 18.72
N GLU A 321 -16.56 -4.01 17.80
CA GLU A 321 -15.47 -4.00 16.84
C GLU A 321 -16.04 -4.14 15.43
N ILE A 322 -15.42 -3.45 14.48
CA ILE A 322 -15.77 -3.52 13.05
C ILE A 322 -14.52 -3.89 12.25
N GLY A 323 -14.72 -4.63 11.16
CA GLY A 323 -13.64 -5.18 10.34
C GLY A 323 -13.90 -5.02 8.85
N GLU A 324 -13.24 -5.85 8.06
CA GLU A 324 -13.36 -5.88 6.59
C GLU A 324 -14.83 -5.91 6.10
N GLY A 325 -15.13 -5.12 5.07
CA GLY A 325 -16.46 -4.93 4.51
C GLY A 325 -17.36 -3.95 5.30
N ALA A 326 -17.05 -3.67 6.57
CA ALA A 326 -17.83 -2.72 7.35
C ALA A 326 -17.62 -1.27 6.88
N CYS A 327 -18.65 -0.44 7.07
CA CYS A 327 -18.59 0.99 6.83
C CYS A 327 -18.34 1.75 8.14
N ILE A 328 -17.64 2.87 8.03
CA ILE A 328 -17.46 3.88 9.07
C ILE A 328 -18.12 5.16 8.58
N GLY A 329 -19.03 5.73 9.37
CA GLY A 329 -19.73 6.96 9.00
C GLY A 329 -20.95 6.69 8.11
N GLU A 330 -21.49 5.49 8.16
CA GLU A 330 -22.73 5.06 7.49
C GLU A 330 -23.93 5.93 7.83
N LEU A 331 -23.96 6.51 9.03
CA LEU A 331 -25.02 7.41 9.49
C LEU A 331 -25.19 8.66 8.63
N VAL A 332 -24.17 9.03 7.81
CA VAL A 332 -24.30 10.10 6.81
C VAL A 332 -25.39 9.79 5.79
N ILE A 333 -25.59 8.51 5.47
CA ILE A 333 -26.62 8.07 4.53
C ILE A 333 -28.01 8.33 5.12
N GLU A 334 -28.14 8.24 6.45
CA GLU A 334 -29.36 8.55 7.20
C GLU A 334 -29.54 10.06 7.46
N GLY A 335 -28.61 10.90 6.98
CA GLY A 335 -28.64 12.35 7.16
C GLY A 335 -27.99 12.86 8.45
N CYS A 336 -27.36 11.98 9.25
CA CYS A 336 -26.60 12.43 10.41
C CYS A 336 -25.31 13.13 9.97
N GLU A 337 -25.14 14.38 10.41
CA GLU A 337 -23.93 15.15 10.11
C GLU A 337 -22.84 14.98 11.16
N ILE A 338 -23.21 14.58 12.38
CA ILE A 338 -22.33 14.50 13.55
C ILE A 338 -22.22 13.03 13.98
N SER A 339 -21.01 12.60 14.32
CA SER A 339 -20.80 11.23 14.79
C SER A 339 -21.30 11.02 16.24
N PRO A 340 -22.11 9.98 16.51
CA PRO A 340 -22.53 9.64 17.86
C PRO A 340 -21.54 8.73 18.60
N TYR A 341 -20.42 8.34 17.97
CA TYR A 341 -19.41 7.47 18.56
C TYR A 341 -18.00 7.80 18.04
N THR A 342 -16.98 7.33 18.77
CA THR A 342 -15.57 7.41 18.37
C THR A 342 -15.11 6.06 17.83
N VAL A 343 -14.53 6.03 16.62
CA VAL A 343 -13.92 4.85 16.01
C VAL A 343 -12.41 4.96 16.05
N ILE A 344 -11.73 3.94 16.58
CA ILE A 344 -10.27 3.91 16.75
C ILE A 344 -9.71 2.68 16.03
N SER A 345 -8.72 2.87 15.15
CA SER A 345 -8.02 1.76 14.51
C SER A 345 -7.25 0.92 15.54
N VAL A 346 -7.40 -0.40 15.48
CA VAL A 346 -6.64 -1.34 16.33
C VAL A 346 -5.37 -1.80 15.62
N ALA A 347 -5.47 -2.02 14.31
CA ALA A 347 -4.38 -2.33 13.38
C ALA A 347 -4.31 -1.26 12.28
N PRO A 348 -3.25 -1.21 11.45
CA PRO A 348 -3.26 -0.40 10.24
C PRO A 348 -4.50 -0.73 9.39
N LEU A 349 -5.17 0.30 8.90
CA LEU A 349 -6.37 0.16 8.08
C LEU A 349 -6.06 0.53 6.65
N HIS A 350 -6.58 -0.25 5.71
CA HIS A 350 -6.71 0.16 4.33
C HIS A 350 -8.19 0.42 4.06
N VAL A 351 -8.54 1.66 3.75
CA VAL A 351 -9.94 2.07 3.57
C VAL A 351 -10.16 2.75 2.22
N GLY A 352 -11.33 2.54 1.64
CA GLY A 352 -11.84 3.36 0.55
C GLY A 352 -12.73 4.46 1.11
N GLN A 353 -12.34 5.72 0.95
CA GLN A 353 -13.09 6.88 1.43
C GLN A 353 -13.92 7.51 0.32
N ILE A 354 -15.16 7.88 0.64
CA ILE A 354 -16.08 8.61 -0.23
C ILE A 354 -16.52 9.86 0.53
N THR A 355 -16.47 11.03 -0.12
CA THR A 355 -16.85 12.29 0.52
C THR A 355 -18.35 12.36 0.77
N VAL A 356 -18.74 12.98 1.89
CA VAL A 356 -20.17 13.19 2.20
C VAL A 356 -20.90 13.97 1.10
N GLN A 357 -20.24 14.93 0.45
CA GLN A 357 -20.81 15.68 -0.67
C GLN A 357 -21.19 14.76 -1.84
N CYS A 358 -20.34 13.79 -2.17
CA CYS A 358 -20.63 12.79 -3.20
C CYS A 358 -21.83 11.93 -2.80
N ILE A 359 -21.88 11.47 -1.55
CA ILE A 359 -22.99 10.67 -1.05
C ILE A 359 -24.30 11.45 -1.10
N ARG A 360 -24.33 12.70 -0.62
CA ARG A 360 -25.54 13.54 -0.64
C ARG A 360 -26.04 13.78 -2.06
N ALA A 361 -25.13 14.08 -3.00
CA ALA A 361 -25.49 14.28 -4.41
C ALA A 361 -26.11 13.03 -5.05
N LEU A 362 -25.76 11.84 -4.57
CA LEU A 362 -26.29 10.55 -5.07
C LEU A 362 -27.52 10.07 -4.30
N ALA A 363 -27.56 10.27 -2.98
CA ALA A 363 -28.53 9.69 -2.07
C ALA A 363 -29.82 10.51 -1.97
N MET A 364 -29.78 11.84 -2.09
CA MET A 364 -30.98 12.68 -1.98
C MET A 364 -32.00 12.40 -3.09
N GLN A 365 -31.61 11.82 -4.23
CA GLN A 365 -32.54 11.54 -5.32
C GLN A 365 -33.24 10.18 -5.22
N GLU A 366 -32.65 9.17 -4.54
CA GLU A 366 -33.15 7.78 -4.64
C GLU A 366 -33.31 7.07 -3.28
N LEU A 367 -32.50 7.38 -2.26
CA LEU A 367 -32.53 6.68 -0.96
C LEU A 367 -33.71 7.08 -0.06
N LEU A 368 -34.36 8.21 -0.33
CA LEU A 368 -35.57 8.65 0.39
C LEU A 368 -36.76 7.69 0.20
N THR A 369 -36.68 6.72 -0.72
CA THR A 369 -37.76 5.78 -1.03
C THR A 369 -37.60 4.40 -0.39
N SER A 370 -36.41 4.03 0.10
CA SER A 370 -36.21 2.72 0.74
C SER A 370 -36.27 2.83 2.26
N GLU A 371 -37.31 2.30 2.88
CA GLU A 371 -37.51 2.28 4.35
C GLU A 371 -36.48 1.40 5.12
N GLN A 372 -35.47 0.85 4.45
CA GLN A 372 -34.45 0.03 5.09
C GLN A 372 -33.43 0.91 5.82
N ARG A 373 -33.73 1.21 7.10
CA ARG A 373 -32.79 1.83 8.02
C ARG A 373 -31.72 0.81 8.43
N TYR A 374 -30.55 0.90 7.81
CA TYR A 374 -29.37 0.16 8.24
C TYR A 374 -28.61 0.96 9.29
N SER A 375 -29.19 1.12 10.47
CA SER A 375 -28.44 1.66 11.59
C SER A 375 -27.55 0.56 12.16
N ILE A 376 -26.29 0.88 12.48
CA ILE A 376 -25.58 0.09 13.47
C ILE A 376 -26.48 0.10 14.70
N ASN A 377 -26.99 -1.07 15.09
CA ASN A 377 -27.83 -1.25 16.26
C ASN A 377 -27.07 -0.75 17.49
N LEU A 378 -27.14 0.55 17.73
CA LEU A 378 -26.51 1.21 18.85
C LEU A 378 -27.26 0.70 20.08
N PRO A 379 -26.55 0.08 21.04
CA PRO A 379 -27.21 -0.35 22.26
C PRO A 379 -27.86 0.85 22.94
N SER A 380 -29.04 0.61 23.52
CA SER A 380 -29.74 1.62 24.32
C SER A 380 -28.86 2.11 25.46
N GLU A 381 -29.18 3.30 25.99
CA GLU A 381 -28.43 3.87 27.10
C GLU A 381 -28.42 2.97 28.35
N GLU A 382 -29.52 2.25 28.59
CA GLU A 382 -29.61 1.22 29.63
C GLU A 382 -28.61 0.07 29.42
N ILE A 383 -28.49 -0.43 28.19
CA ILE A 383 -27.52 -1.48 27.85
C ILE A 383 -26.09 -0.94 28.02
N LEU A 384 -25.83 0.31 27.61
CA LEU A 384 -24.54 0.96 27.80
C LEU A 384 -24.17 1.08 29.29
N GLN A 385 -25.11 1.48 30.14
CA GLN A 385 -24.93 1.55 31.58
C GLN A 385 -24.64 0.16 32.18
N LYS A 386 -25.36 -0.87 31.73
CA LYS A 386 -25.11 -2.25 32.15
C LYS A 386 -23.71 -2.73 31.75
N MET A 387 -23.31 -2.52 30.49
CA MET A 387 -21.96 -2.86 30.00
C MET A 387 -20.88 -2.11 30.80
N TYR A 388 -21.14 -0.87 31.19
CA TYR A 388 -20.23 -0.11 32.04
C TYR A 388 -20.10 -0.72 33.43
N ALA A 389 -21.22 -1.03 34.08
CA ALA A 389 -21.25 -1.66 35.41
C ALA A 389 -20.49 -2.99 35.40
N GLU A 390 -20.72 -3.84 34.40
CA GLU A 390 -19.99 -5.11 34.22
C GLU A 390 -18.49 -4.90 34.04
N LYS A 391 -18.08 -3.88 33.26
CA LYS A 391 -16.67 -3.52 33.08
C LYS A 391 -16.02 -3.07 34.39
N GLN A 392 -16.70 -2.26 35.21
CA GLN A 392 -16.19 -1.82 36.51
C GLN A 392 -16.07 -3.00 37.50
N MET A 393 -17.08 -3.86 37.56
CA MET A 393 -17.04 -5.08 38.37
C MET A 393 -15.87 -5.99 37.95
N ASN A 394 -15.65 -6.16 36.64
CA ASN A 394 -14.50 -6.93 36.13
C ASN A 394 -13.16 -6.28 36.45
N LYS A 395 -13.03 -4.95 36.42
CA LYS A 395 -11.81 -4.24 36.85
C LYS A 395 -11.54 -4.49 38.33
N GLN A 396 -12.55 -4.33 39.19
CA GLN A 396 -12.44 -4.56 40.63
C GLN A 396 -12.05 -6.02 40.92
N TRP A 397 -12.71 -6.97 40.25
CA TRP A 397 -12.41 -8.38 40.36
C TRP A 397 -10.98 -8.72 39.94
N ASN A 398 -10.50 -8.16 38.83
CA ASN A 398 -9.13 -8.36 38.36
C ASN A 398 -8.10 -7.72 39.30
N SER A 399 -8.41 -6.55 39.88
CA SER A 399 -7.57 -5.93 40.90
C SER A 399 -7.46 -6.83 42.13
N LEU A 400 -8.59 -7.34 42.61
CA LEU A 400 -8.66 -8.24 43.77
C LEU A 400 -7.90 -9.55 43.52
N LYS A 401 -8.08 -10.16 42.35
CA LYS A 401 -7.29 -11.34 41.92
C LYS A 401 -5.79 -11.07 41.97
N LYS A 402 -5.36 -9.90 41.48
CA LYS A 402 -3.95 -9.51 41.49
C LYS A 402 -3.42 -9.39 42.92
N THR A 403 -4.18 -8.75 43.81
CA THR A 403 -3.84 -8.65 45.24
C THR A 403 -3.69 -10.02 45.89
N ILE A 404 -4.65 -10.93 45.69
CA ILE A 404 -4.58 -12.29 46.25
C ILE A 404 -3.35 -13.06 45.72
N ILE A 405 -3.08 -12.97 44.40
CA ILE A 405 -1.90 -13.62 43.80
C ILE A 405 -0.60 -13.07 44.42
N ASP A 406 -0.51 -11.75 44.60
CA ASP A 406 0.65 -11.10 45.17
C ASP A 406 0.85 -11.47 46.66
N GLU A 407 -0.24 -11.59 47.43
CA GLU A 407 -0.20 -12.05 48.83
C GLU A 407 0.29 -13.50 48.95
N VAL A 408 -0.28 -14.42 48.16
CA VAL A 408 0.15 -15.83 48.13
C VAL A 408 1.61 -15.96 47.70
N TYR A 409 2.06 -15.11 46.77
CA TYR A 409 3.46 -15.10 46.34
C TYR A 409 4.41 -14.62 47.44
N LYS A 410 4.03 -13.56 48.19
CA LYS A 410 4.80 -13.06 49.34
C LYS A 410 4.87 -14.10 50.47
N GLU A 411 3.77 -14.78 50.77
CA GLU A 411 3.73 -15.84 51.79
C GLU A 411 4.67 -17.01 51.44
N LYS A 412 4.64 -17.47 50.18
CA LYS A 412 5.57 -18.52 49.71
C LYS A 412 7.03 -18.10 49.76
N GLN A 413 7.36 -16.83 49.50
CA GLN A 413 8.73 -16.34 49.65
C GLN A 413 9.15 -16.27 51.11
N GLY A 414 8.26 -15.84 52.01
CA GLY A 414 8.51 -15.84 53.46
C GLY A 414 8.68 -17.24 54.06
N ALA A 415 7.98 -18.24 53.54
CA ALA A 415 8.16 -19.63 53.97
C ALA A 415 9.52 -20.20 53.55
N ARG A 416 9.99 -19.88 52.34
CA ARG A 416 11.31 -20.31 51.83
C ARG A 416 12.48 -19.69 52.57
N THR A 417 12.36 -18.43 53.00
CA THR A 417 13.42 -17.83 53.81
C THR A 417 13.46 -18.46 55.20
N LYS A 418 12.32 -18.73 55.83
CA LYS A 418 12.29 -19.41 57.14
C LYS A 418 12.87 -20.83 57.10
N SER A 419 12.63 -21.61 56.04
CA SER A 419 13.19 -22.97 55.92
C SER A 419 14.66 -23.02 55.53
N ALA A 420 15.28 -21.89 55.15
CA ALA A 420 16.71 -21.82 54.84
C ALA A 420 17.56 -21.44 56.07
N PHE A 421 16.92 -21.00 57.16
CA PHE A 421 17.55 -20.65 58.43
C PHE A 421 17.30 -21.68 59.55
N SER A 422 16.48 -22.70 59.28
CA SER A 422 16.35 -23.92 60.09
C SER A 422 17.15 -25.05 59.46
#